data_AF-A0A851MAG1-F1
#
_entry.id   AF-A0A851MAG1-F1
#
_cell.length_a   1.000
_cell.length_b   1.000
_cell.length_c   1.000
_cell.angle_alpha   90.00
_cell.angle_beta   90.00
_cell.angle_gamma   90.00
#
_symmetry.space_group_name_H-M   'P 1'
#
loop_
_entity.id
_entity.type
_entity.pdbx_description
1 polymer ?
#
loop_
_entity_poly.entity_id
_entity_poly.type
_entity_poly.pdbx_seq_one_letter_code
_entity_poly.pdbx_strand_id
1 'polypeptide(L)'
;MAVPVFCNSCYCEPRQPTPRFCLTSCGHVFCEVCVHKGKKDECLICKTACQTLVLSKQTNPDVQALFTGVDVLCKKYSKEITQILEFQEKHRKHLLLHYKQKAEKLEESLKKVTQQIQCMKPPEKPALPFSSMSRNSLS
;
A
#
# COMPACT_ATOMS: atom_id res chain seq x y z
N MET A 1 -23.77 -5.42 -11.81
CA MET A 1 -24.70 -6.56 -11.93
C MET A 1 -24.14 -7.69 -11.08
N ALA A 2 -24.78 -8.01 -9.96
CA ALA A 2 -24.40 -9.18 -9.16
C ALA A 2 -25.00 -10.43 -9.79
N VAL A 3 -24.29 -11.56 -9.74
CA VAL A 3 -24.86 -12.85 -10.14
C VAL A 3 -25.93 -13.23 -9.11
N PRO A 4 -27.18 -13.51 -9.50
CA PRO A 4 -28.20 -13.97 -8.57
C PRO A 4 -27.72 -15.26 -7.88
N VAL A 5 -27.81 -15.30 -6.56
CA VAL A 5 -27.58 -16.55 -5.82
C VAL A 5 -28.76 -17.47 -6.07
N PHE A 6 -28.52 -18.73 -6.41
CA PHE A 6 -29.56 -19.75 -6.56
C PHE A 6 -29.04 -21.10 -6.12
N CYS A 7 -29.95 -22.05 -5.90
CA CYS A 7 -29.60 -23.42 -5.55
C CYS A 7 -29.14 -24.16 -6.81
N ASN A 8 -27.93 -24.70 -6.83
CA ASN A 8 -27.41 -25.46 -7.97
C ASN A 8 -28.16 -26.77 -8.26
N SER A 9 -29.02 -27.23 -7.33
CA SER A 9 -29.82 -28.46 -7.51
C SER A 9 -31.24 -28.18 -8.00
N CYS A 10 -31.94 -27.19 -7.45
CA CYS A 10 -33.34 -26.92 -7.81
C CYS A 10 -33.56 -25.54 -8.44
N TYR A 11 -32.50 -24.76 -8.63
CA TYR A 11 -32.49 -23.43 -9.24
C TYR A 11 -33.39 -22.39 -8.54
N CYS A 12 -33.85 -22.68 -7.32
CA CYS A 12 -34.59 -21.70 -6.55
C CYS A 12 -33.68 -20.55 -6.13
N GLU A 13 -34.18 -19.34 -6.32
CA GLU A 13 -33.58 -18.12 -5.78
C GLU A 13 -34.00 -17.91 -4.31
N PRO A 14 -33.27 -17.11 -3.53
CA PRO A 14 -33.72 -16.62 -2.24
C PRO A 14 -35.01 -15.80 -2.40
N ARG A 15 -36.17 -16.43 -2.14
CA ARG A 15 -37.49 -15.77 -2.08
C ARG A 15 -38.03 -15.81 -0.66
N GLN A 16 -38.88 -14.86 -0.28
CA GLN A 16 -39.50 -14.83 1.05
C GLN A 16 -40.59 -15.91 1.19
N PRO A 17 -40.67 -16.66 2.31
CA PRO A 17 -39.68 -16.76 3.38
C PRO A 17 -38.42 -17.52 2.91
N THR A 18 -37.24 -16.99 3.20
CA THR A 18 -35.97 -17.44 2.61
C THR A 18 -35.52 -18.78 3.18
N PRO A 19 -35.41 -19.86 2.38
CA PRO A 19 -34.63 -21.01 2.81
C PRO A 19 -33.17 -20.58 2.97
N ARG A 20 -32.49 -21.04 4.02
CA ARG A 20 -31.06 -20.76 4.18
C ARG A 20 -30.30 -21.40 3.01
N PHE A 21 -29.23 -20.75 2.58
CA PHE A 21 -28.35 -21.30 1.55
C PHE A 21 -27.03 -21.71 2.18
N CYS A 22 -26.42 -22.73 1.60
CA CYS A 22 -25.14 -23.26 2.03
C CYS A 22 -24.18 -23.32 0.84
N LEU A 23 -22.93 -22.97 1.07
CA LEU A 23 -21.82 -23.11 0.11
C LEU A 23 -20.99 -24.33 0.49
N THR A 24 -20.69 -25.18 -0.48
CA THR A 24 -19.77 -26.30 -0.30
C THR A 24 -18.33 -25.90 -0.61
N SER A 25 -17.35 -26.61 -0.04
CA SER A 25 -15.92 -26.41 -0.31
C SER A 25 -15.53 -26.60 -1.78
N CYS A 26 -16.35 -27.31 -2.57
CA CYS A 26 -16.18 -27.44 -4.01
C CYS A 26 -16.85 -26.32 -4.83
N GLY A 27 -17.42 -25.31 -4.18
CA GLY A 27 -18.00 -24.12 -4.83
C GLY A 27 -19.48 -24.20 -5.20
N HIS A 28 -20.16 -25.33 -4.94
CA HIS A 28 -21.61 -25.45 -5.23
C HIS A 28 -22.46 -24.87 -4.10
N VAL A 29 -23.55 -24.20 -4.46
CA VAL A 29 -24.49 -23.56 -3.53
C VAL A 29 -25.80 -24.34 -3.50
N PHE A 30 -26.36 -24.59 -2.32
CA PHE A 30 -27.61 -25.33 -2.15
C PHE A 30 -28.55 -24.65 -1.18
N CYS A 31 -29.86 -24.72 -1.41
CA CYS A 31 -30.82 -24.35 -0.39
C CYS A 31 -30.91 -25.45 0.67
N GLU A 32 -31.30 -25.07 1.87
CA GLU A 32 -31.43 -25.93 3.05
C GLU A 32 -32.29 -27.16 2.76
N VAL A 33 -33.37 -27.01 1.98
CA VAL A 33 -34.26 -28.12 1.59
C VAL A 33 -33.52 -29.18 0.77
N CYS A 34 -32.72 -28.77 -0.21
CA CYS A 34 -31.93 -29.71 -1.03
C CYS A 34 -30.85 -30.39 -0.20
N VAL A 35 -30.19 -29.66 0.71
CA VAL A 35 -29.18 -30.22 1.61
C VAL A 35 -29.79 -31.31 2.50
N HIS A 36 -30.97 -31.07 3.08
CA HIS A 36 -31.65 -32.05 3.94
C HIS A 36 -32.09 -33.33 3.21
N LYS A 37 -32.39 -33.24 1.90
CA LYS A 37 -32.71 -34.41 1.07
C LYS A 37 -31.45 -35.19 0.66
N GLY A 38 -30.29 -34.57 0.76
CA GLY A 38 -29.00 -35.13 0.39
C GLY A 38 -28.38 -35.99 1.48
N LYS A 39 -27.24 -36.58 1.14
CA LYS A 39 -26.35 -37.21 2.12
C LYS A 39 -25.50 -36.14 2.79
N LYS A 40 -25.34 -36.24 4.11
CA LYS A 40 -24.52 -35.31 4.90
C LYS A 40 -23.07 -35.32 4.38
N ASP A 41 -22.47 -34.12 4.34
CA ASP A 41 -21.07 -33.90 3.93
C ASP A 41 -20.74 -34.38 2.50
N GLU A 42 -21.74 -34.49 1.62
CA GLU A 42 -21.56 -34.88 0.23
C GLU A 42 -22.18 -33.84 -0.71
N CYS A 43 -21.45 -33.42 -1.74
CA CYS A 43 -21.96 -32.48 -2.72
C CYS A 43 -23.02 -33.14 -3.62
N LEU A 44 -24.19 -32.50 -3.76
CA LEU A 44 -25.27 -33.02 -4.60
C LEU A 44 -24.92 -33.06 -6.10
N ILE A 45 -23.96 -32.25 -6.55
CA ILE A 45 -23.51 -32.17 -7.95
C ILE A 45 -22.27 -33.04 -8.17
N CYS A 46 -21.19 -32.82 -7.43
CA CYS A 46 -19.94 -33.55 -7.62
C CYS A 46 -19.96 -34.98 -7.06
N LYS A 47 -20.89 -35.31 -6.15
CA LYS A 47 -20.93 -36.58 -5.40
C LYS A 47 -19.66 -36.89 -4.59
N THR A 48 -18.89 -35.86 -4.25
CA THR A 48 -17.68 -35.97 -3.44
C THR A 48 -17.93 -35.45 -2.02
N ALA A 49 -17.12 -35.93 -1.07
CA ALA A 49 -17.14 -35.40 0.30
C ALA A 49 -16.80 -33.90 0.29
N CYS A 50 -17.64 -33.08 0.90
CA CYS A 50 -17.52 -31.62 0.91
C CYS A 50 -17.93 -31.05 2.25
N GLN A 51 -17.14 -30.11 2.77
CA GLN A 51 -17.56 -29.29 3.89
C GLN A 51 -18.60 -28.29 3.43
N THR A 52 -19.58 -28.01 4.29
CA THR A 52 -20.68 -27.11 3.98
C THR A 52 -20.69 -25.94 4.97
N LEU A 53 -20.73 -24.73 4.43
CA LEU A 53 -20.79 -23.47 5.17
C LEU A 53 -22.14 -22.80 4.94
N VAL A 54 -22.84 -22.46 6.02
CA VAL A 54 -24.10 -21.71 5.91
C VAL A 54 -23.80 -20.26 5.51
N LEU A 55 -24.46 -19.80 4.45
CA LEU A 55 -24.39 -18.41 3.98
C LEU A 55 -25.31 -17.55 4.86
N SER A 56 -24.72 -16.59 5.54
CA SER A 56 -25.40 -15.64 6.42
C SER A 56 -24.68 -14.30 6.43
N LYS A 57 -25.27 -13.30 7.09
CA LYS A 57 -24.61 -11.99 7.31
C LYS A 57 -23.33 -12.10 8.15
N GLN A 58 -23.12 -13.21 8.86
CA GLN A 58 -21.96 -13.46 9.72
C GLN A 58 -20.88 -14.30 9.02
N THR A 59 -21.11 -14.71 7.78
CA THR A 59 -20.11 -15.44 6.98
C THR A 59 -18.84 -14.61 6.79
N ASN A 60 -17.68 -15.26 6.64
CA ASN A 60 -16.41 -14.58 6.41
C ASN A 60 -16.52 -13.55 5.25
N PRO A 61 -16.01 -12.31 5.40
CA PRO A 61 -16.07 -11.26 4.37
C PRO A 61 -15.56 -11.68 2.99
N ASP A 62 -14.52 -12.51 2.92
CA ASP A 62 -13.93 -12.98 1.66
C ASP A 62 -14.91 -13.90 0.91
N VAL A 63 -15.63 -14.74 1.66
CA VAL A 63 -16.70 -15.58 1.09
C VAL A 63 -17.91 -14.73 0.72
N GLN A 64 -18.27 -13.71 1.53
CA GLN A 64 -19.35 -12.78 1.17
C GLN A 64 -19.04 -12.01 -0.13
N ALA A 65 -17.77 -11.68 -0.36
CA ALA A 65 -17.35 -10.98 -1.57
C ALA A 65 -17.67 -11.76 -2.84
N LEU A 66 -17.62 -13.11 -2.81
CA LEU A 66 -17.99 -13.97 -3.94
C LEU A 66 -19.45 -13.77 -4.40
N PHE A 67 -20.33 -13.34 -3.49
CA PHE A 67 -21.75 -13.11 -3.76
C PHE A 67 -22.11 -11.62 -3.81
N THR A 68 -21.12 -10.73 -3.71
CA THR A 68 -21.33 -9.29 -3.71
C THR A 68 -21.19 -8.75 -5.14
N GLY A 69 -22.04 -7.80 -5.52
CA GLY A 69 -21.94 -7.14 -6.83
C GLY A 69 -20.58 -6.48 -7.04
N VAL A 70 -19.99 -6.67 -8.23
CA VAL A 70 -18.68 -6.11 -8.58
C VAL A 70 -18.66 -4.59 -8.41
N ASP A 71 -19.75 -3.90 -8.71
CA ASP A 71 -19.87 -2.45 -8.53
C ASP A 71 -19.76 -2.02 -7.05
N VAL A 72 -20.30 -2.82 -6.13
CA VAL A 72 -20.19 -2.59 -4.68
C VAL A 72 -18.76 -2.86 -4.22
N LEU A 73 -18.15 -3.95 -4.69
CA LEU A 73 -16.75 -4.27 -4.38
C LEU A 73 -15.80 -3.18 -4.89
N CYS A 74 -15.97 -2.74 -6.14
CA CYS A 74 -15.17 -1.66 -6.72
C CYS A 74 -15.28 -0.39 -5.89
N LYS A 75 -16.48 0.02 -5.47
CA LYS A 75 -16.67 1.20 -4.60
C LYS A 75 -16.00 1.05 -3.23
N LYS A 76 -16.10 -0.14 -2.63
CA LYS A 76 -15.48 -0.43 -1.32
C LYS A 76 -13.95 -0.35 -1.42
N TYR A 77 -13.37 -1.12 -2.33
CA TYR A 77 -11.91 -1.23 -2.45
C TYR A 77 -11.28 0.03 -3.04
N SER A 78 -11.94 0.75 -3.95
CA SER A 78 -11.38 2.01 -4.46
C SER A 78 -11.23 3.04 -3.35
N LYS A 79 -12.22 3.14 -2.45
CA LYS A 79 -12.13 4.02 -1.28
C LYS A 79 -10.99 3.61 -0.35
N GLU A 80 -10.87 2.33 -0.05
CA GLU A 80 -9.82 1.79 0.82
C GLU A 80 -8.42 2.03 0.24
N ILE A 81 -8.23 1.75 -1.05
CA ILE A 81 -6.97 1.99 -1.77
C ILE A 81 -6.61 3.47 -1.72
N THR A 82 -7.55 4.38 -2.01
CA THR A 82 -7.30 5.82 -1.95
C THR A 82 -6.84 6.27 -0.57
N GLN A 83 -7.51 5.81 0.49
CA GLN A 83 -7.12 6.14 1.87
C GLN A 83 -5.73 5.64 2.22
N ILE A 84 -5.38 4.43 1.79
CA ILE A 84 -4.04 3.86 1.98
C ILE A 84 -2.99 4.71 1.25
N LEU A 85 -3.25 5.08 -0.01
CA LEU A 85 -2.34 5.90 -0.81
C LEU A 85 -2.12 7.28 -0.18
N GLU A 86 -3.18 7.95 0.28
CA GLU A 86 -3.09 9.25 0.95
C GLU A 86 -2.24 9.17 2.22
N PHE A 87 -2.43 8.12 3.03
CA PHE A 87 -1.65 7.89 4.23
C PHE A 87 -0.17 7.69 3.90
N GLN A 88 0.14 6.81 2.94
CA GLN A 88 1.51 6.51 2.53
C GLN A 88 2.21 7.75 1.95
N GLU A 89 1.50 8.54 1.14
CA GLU A 89 2.05 9.77 0.56
C GLU A 89 2.32 10.84 1.61
N LYS A 90 1.43 10.99 2.60
CA LYS A 90 1.66 11.88 3.74
C LYS A 90 2.90 11.45 4.54
N HIS A 91 3.05 10.16 4.80
CA HIS A 91 4.22 9.62 5.49
C HIS A 91 5.51 9.88 4.72
N ARG A 92 5.51 9.65 3.41
CA ARG A 92 6.64 9.91 2.51
C ARG A 92 7.04 11.38 2.50
N LYS A 93 6.07 12.30 2.42
CA LYS A 93 6.29 13.76 2.48
C LYS A 93 6.93 14.18 3.79
N HIS A 94 6.48 13.62 4.90
CA HIS A 94 7.04 13.92 6.21
C HIS A 94 8.51 13.49 6.30
N LEU A 95 8.84 12.28 5.82
CA LEU A 95 10.22 11.80 5.75
C LEU A 95 11.11 12.71 4.89
N LEU A 96 10.60 13.12 3.72
CA LEU A 96 11.32 14.02 2.82
C LEU A 96 11.60 15.38 3.48
N LEU A 97 10.62 15.95 4.19
CA LEU A 97 10.79 17.22 4.90
C LEU A 97 11.89 17.12 5.97
N HIS A 98 11.89 16.05 6.77
CA HIS A 98 12.93 15.81 7.78
C HIS A 98 14.34 15.79 7.16
N TYR A 99 14.53 15.07 6.04
CA TYR A 99 15.84 15.03 5.38
C TYR A 99 16.24 16.35 4.72
N LYS A 100 15.30 17.11 4.17
CA LYS A 100 15.56 18.46 3.65
C LYS A 100 16.07 19.39 4.75
N GLN A 101 15.38 19.43 5.90
CA GLN A 101 15.80 20.22 7.05
C GLN A 101 17.18 19.81 7.57
N LYS A 102 17.48 18.51 7.57
CA LYS A 102 18.80 18.00 7.95
C LYS A 102 19.89 18.45 6.98
N ALA A 103 19.61 18.42 5.67
CA ALA A 103 20.55 18.88 4.64
C ALA A 103 20.83 20.39 4.77
N GLU A 104 19.79 21.20 4.92
CA GLU A 104 19.91 22.66 5.11
C GLU A 104 20.79 23.01 6.32
N LYS A 105 20.61 22.31 7.45
CA LYS A 105 21.43 22.50 8.65
C LYS A 105 22.90 22.14 8.43
N LEU A 106 23.17 21.07 7.66
CA LEU A 106 24.54 20.68 7.30
C LEU A 106 25.18 21.71 6.37
N GLU A 107 24.45 22.20 5.37
CA GLU A 107 24.93 23.26 4.47
C GLU A 107 25.26 24.56 5.21
N GLU A 108 24.41 24.98 6.15
CA GLU A 108 24.68 26.16 6.97
C GLU A 108 25.95 25.99 7.83
N SER A 109 26.13 24.80 8.42
CA SER A 109 27.32 24.47 9.21
C SER A 109 28.59 24.50 8.35
N LEU A 110 28.54 23.97 7.13
CA LEU A 110 29.65 24.00 6.17
C LEU A 110 30.01 25.43 5.76
N LYS A 111 29.01 26.29 5.50
CA LYS A 111 29.24 27.71 5.18
C LYS A 111 29.97 28.43 6.32
N LYS A 112 29.56 28.22 7.57
CA LYS A 112 30.21 28.81 8.76
C LYS A 112 31.67 28.39 8.88
N VAL A 113 31.95 27.10 8.72
CA VAL A 113 33.33 26.57 8.77
C VAL A 113 34.18 27.14 7.63
N THR A 114 33.62 27.23 6.42
CA THR A 114 34.32 27.78 5.25
C THR A 114 34.67 29.26 5.44
N GLN A 115 33.75 30.06 5.99
CA GLN A 115 34.01 31.47 6.31
C GLN A 115 35.10 31.63 7.38
N GLN A 116 35.10 30.80 8.42
CA GLN A 116 36.16 30.82 9.45
C GLN A 116 37.53 30.52 8.85
N ILE A 117 37.62 29.52 7.96
CA ILE A 117 38.88 29.17 7.26
C ILE A 117 39.36 30.34 6.38
N GLN A 118 38.44 31.02 5.68
CA GLN A 118 38.79 32.19 4.87
C GLN A 118 39.32 33.35 5.71
N CYS A 119 38.73 33.64 6.87
CA CYS A 119 39.18 34.69 7.78
C CYS A 119 40.51 34.38 8.49
N MET A 120 40.89 33.10 8.61
CA MET A 120 42.16 32.69 9.23
C MET A 120 43.35 32.62 8.26
N LYS A 121 43.19 33.01 6.97
CA LYS A 121 44.33 33.07 6.03
C LYS A 121 45.40 34.08 6.53
N PRO A 122 46.68 33.68 6.63
CA PRO A 122 47.76 34.58 7.07
C PRO A 122 47.96 35.75 6.09
N PRO A 123 48.37 36.95 6.56
CA PRO A 123 48.72 38.06 5.67
C PRO A 123 49.88 37.66 4.74
N GLU A 124 49.71 37.92 3.44
CA GLU A 124 50.79 37.81 2.46
C GLU A 124 51.95 38.73 2.88
N LYS A 125 53.15 38.16 3.00
CA LYS A 125 54.36 38.92 3.36
C LYS A 125 54.63 39.99 2.30
N PRO A 126 54.98 41.24 2.67
CA PRO A 126 55.35 42.25 1.69
C PRO A 126 56.62 41.81 0.95
N ALA A 127 56.62 41.89 -0.38
CA ALA A 127 57.82 41.74 -1.19
C ALA A 127 58.83 42.83 -0.79
N LEU A 128 60.01 42.42 -0.29
CA LEU A 128 61.13 43.31 0.00
C LEU A 128 61.66 43.93 -1.30
N PRO A 129 62.02 45.23 -1.33
CA PRO A 129 62.63 45.83 -2.50
C PRO A 129 64.08 45.32 -2.63
N PHE A 130 64.38 44.68 -3.76
CA PHE A 130 65.74 44.36 -4.16
C PHE A 130 66.51 45.68 -4.40
N SER A 131 67.34 46.09 -3.45
CA SER A 131 68.42 47.02 -3.70
C SER A 131 69.60 46.24 -4.27
N SER A 132 69.92 46.45 -5.55
CA SER A 132 71.20 46.03 -6.11
C SER A 132 72.08 47.27 -6.25
N MET A 133 73.13 47.32 -5.44
CA MET A 133 74.21 48.29 -5.56
C MET A 133 75.04 48.01 -6.80
N SER A 134 75.39 49.11 -7.47
CA SER A 134 76.58 49.40 -8.28
C SER A 134 77.40 48.23 -8.84
N ARG A 135 77.59 48.26 -10.17
CA ARG A 135 78.90 47.98 -10.78
C ARG A 135 79.29 49.07 -11.75
N ASN A 136 80.39 49.75 -11.43
CA ASN A 136 81.21 50.53 -12.34
C ASN A 136 81.76 49.64 -13.48
N SER A 137 81.86 50.22 -14.67
CA SER A 137 82.99 50.04 -15.60
C SER A 137 82.91 51.20 -16.60
N LEU A 138 83.74 52.24 -16.48
CA LEU A 138 84.96 52.43 -17.29
C LEU A 138 84.88 51.77 -18.67
N SER A 139 84.60 52.56 -19.71
CA SER A 139 85.45 52.85 -20.88
C SER A 139 84.64 53.67 -21.89
#